data_AF-A0A378XED4-F1
#
_entry.id   AF-A0A378XED4-F1
#
_cell.length_a   1.000
_cell.length_b   1.000
_cell.length_c   1.000
_cell.angle_alpha   90.00
_cell.angle_beta   90.00
_cell.angle_gamma   90.00
#
_symmetry.space_group_name_H-M   'P 1'
#
loop_
_entity.id
_entity.type
_entity.pdbx_description
1 polymer ?
#
loop_
_entity_poly.entity_id
_entity_poly.type
_entity_poly.pdbx_seq_one_letter_code
_entity_poly.pdbx_strand_id
1 'polypeptide(L)'
;MIRITDLTLQRGPLRLLENAELTLHPGHKVGLIGANGAGKSSLFALLRGELHHDAGECELPATWRIAHMRQEIDVPERKAIDYVLDGDTQLRDIQQRLAIAEQQHDGAELGRLHAELDSADAYTADARARRMLAGLGFLEEQMDNPVRQRLADELRHDALSSRLSNNSKAFFGASGSYL
;
A
#
# COMPACT_ATOMS: atom_id res chain seq x y z
N MET A 1 -2.70 -17.55 8.38
CA MET A 1 -3.97 -16.98 8.88
C MET A 1 -3.60 -15.87 9.86
N ILE A 2 -4.42 -14.83 9.96
CA ILE A 2 -4.28 -13.84 11.04
C ILE A 2 -5.19 -14.30 12.18
N ARG A 3 -4.68 -14.29 13.40
CA ARG A 3 -5.43 -14.68 14.60
C ARG A 3 -5.29 -13.63 15.69
N ILE A 4 -6.40 -13.29 16.30
CA ILE A 4 -6.51 -12.36 17.42
C ILE A 4 -7.31 -13.09 18.50
N THR A 5 -6.77 -13.16 19.71
CA THR A 5 -7.37 -13.85 20.85
C THR A 5 -7.33 -12.94 22.07
N ASP A 6 -8.46 -12.78 22.76
CA ASP A 6 -8.60 -11.96 23.98
C ASP A 6 -7.99 -10.56 23.89
N LEU A 7 -8.04 -9.96 22.69
CA LEU A 7 -7.34 -8.71 22.43
C LEU A 7 -7.97 -7.56 23.19
N THR A 8 -7.13 -6.88 23.98
CA THR A 8 -7.46 -5.61 24.60
C THR A 8 -6.59 -4.51 24.01
N LEU A 9 -7.24 -3.43 23.59
CA LEU A 9 -6.58 -2.27 22.99
C LEU A 9 -7.10 -0.98 23.65
N GLN A 10 -6.19 -0.25 24.26
CA GLN A 10 -6.46 0.96 25.02
C GLN A 10 -5.64 2.13 24.45
N ARG A 11 -6.29 3.31 24.36
CA ARG A 11 -5.66 4.56 23.95
C ARG A 11 -5.84 5.58 25.07
N GLY A 12 -4.80 5.73 25.90
CA GLY A 12 -4.87 6.57 27.09
C GLY A 12 -5.95 6.05 28.05
N PRO A 13 -6.96 6.86 28.42
CA PRO A 13 -8.04 6.41 29.29
C PRO A 13 -9.13 5.59 28.59
N LEU A 14 -9.16 5.57 27.25
CA LEU A 14 -10.26 4.98 26.48
C LEU A 14 -9.91 3.54 26.07
N ARG A 15 -10.69 2.57 26.52
CA ARG A 15 -10.63 1.20 26.02
C ARG A 15 -11.43 1.10 24.72
N LEU A 16 -10.74 0.76 23.65
CA LEU A 16 -11.30 0.70 22.31
C LEU A 16 -11.81 -0.71 21.98
N LEU A 17 -11.06 -1.72 22.39
CA LEU A 17 -11.38 -3.13 22.24
C LEU A 17 -11.13 -3.82 23.57
N GLU A 18 -12.04 -4.69 23.98
CA GLU A 18 -11.93 -5.55 25.15
C GLU A 18 -12.29 -6.98 24.74
N ASN A 19 -11.42 -7.94 25.06
CA ASN A 19 -11.60 -9.37 24.77
C ASN A 19 -12.03 -9.65 23.32
N ALA A 20 -11.44 -8.95 22.36
CA ALA A 20 -11.79 -9.10 20.96
C ALA A 20 -11.15 -10.37 20.36
N GLU A 21 -11.95 -11.15 19.63
CA GLU A 21 -11.50 -12.34 18.92
C GLU A 21 -11.72 -12.17 17.41
N LEU A 22 -10.72 -12.56 16.61
CA LEU A 22 -10.81 -12.52 15.16
C LEU A 22 -9.90 -13.58 14.54
N THR A 23 -10.43 -14.35 13.59
CA THR A 23 -9.62 -15.25 12.77
C THR A 23 -9.87 -14.98 11.28
N LEU A 24 -8.81 -14.65 10.54
CA LEU A 24 -8.86 -14.38 9.11
C LEU A 24 -8.01 -15.39 8.33
N HIS A 25 -8.66 -16.07 7.39
CA HIS A 25 -7.99 -17.00 6.48
C HIS A 25 -7.59 -16.32 5.17
N PRO A 26 -6.54 -16.82 4.49
CA PRO A 26 -6.19 -16.32 3.17
C PRO A 26 -7.36 -16.41 2.19
N GLY A 27 -7.58 -15.34 1.43
CA GLY A 27 -8.69 -15.23 0.47
C GLY A 27 -9.99 -14.64 1.04
N HIS A 28 -10.10 -14.47 2.37
CA HIS A 28 -11.24 -13.78 2.95
C HIS A 28 -11.28 -12.30 2.54
N LYS A 29 -12.48 -11.83 2.18
CA LYS A 29 -12.79 -10.41 1.98
C LYS A 29 -13.65 -9.96 3.16
N VAL A 30 -13.09 -9.14 4.05
CA VAL A 30 -13.75 -8.73 5.30
C VAL A 30 -13.82 -7.21 5.37
N GLY A 31 -15.00 -6.69 5.70
CA GLY A 31 -15.20 -5.27 5.99
C GLY A 31 -15.30 -5.05 7.50
N LEU A 32 -14.57 -4.06 8.01
CA LEU A 32 -14.66 -3.63 9.41
C LEU A 32 -15.54 -2.38 9.51
N ILE A 33 -16.71 -2.52 10.15
CA ILE A 33 -17.65 -1.43 10.37
C ILE A 33 -17.76 -1.09 11.87
N GLY A 34 -18.14 0.15 12.17
CA GLY A 34 -18.32 0.63 13.54
C GLY A 34 -18.38 2.15 13.60
N ALA A 35 -18.79 2.70 14.74
CA ALA A 35 -18.85 4.15 14.95
C ALA A 35 -17.46 4.82 14.85
N ASN A 36 -17.43 6.14 14.64
CA ASN A 36 -16.19 6.91 14.76
C ASN A 36 -15.68 6.81 16.20
N GLY A 37 -14.38 6.53 16.35
CA GLY A 37 -13.78 6.27 17.66
C GLY A 37 -13.92 4.83 18.19
N ALA A 38 -14.61 3.93 17.49
CA ALA A 38 -14.74 2.51 17.90
C ALA A 38 -13.44 1.67 17.75
N GLY A 39 -12.29 2.30 17.51
CA GLY A 39 -11.00 1.62 17.45
C GLY A 39 -10.59 1.01 16.10
N LYS A 40 -11.37 1.19 15.02
CA LYS A 40 -11.04 0.66 13.69
C LYS A 40 -9.62 0.99 13.22
N SER A 41 -9.26 2.28 13.21
CA SER A 41 -7.92 2.72 12.81
C SER A 41 -6.83 2.22 13.75
N SER A 42 -7.16 1.99 15.03
CA SER A 42 -6.21 1.44 16.01
C SER A 42 -5.98 -0.05 15.79
N LEU A 43 -7.02 -0.81 15.42
CA LEU A 43 -6.88 -2.21 15.01
C LEU A 43 -6.01 -2.34 13.74
N PHE A 44 -6.19 -1.46 12.76
CA PHE A 44 -5.32 -1.44 11.57
C PHE A 44 -3.88 -1.04 11.90
N ALA A 45 -3.66 -0.10 12.82
CA ALA A 45 -2.31 0.23 13.30
C ALA A 45 -1.65 -0.97 13.99
N LEU A 46 -2.42 -1.74 14.78
CA LEU A 46 -1.95 -2.95 15.43
C LEU A 46 -1.57 -4.04 14.42
N LEU A 47 -2.43 -4.30 13.42
CA LEU A 47 -2.11 -5.27 12.37
C LEU A 47 -0.86 -4.88 11.58
N ARG A 48 -0.58 -3.58 11.43
CA ARG A 48 0.63 -3.06 10.78
C ARG A 48 1.88 -3.08 11.68
N GLY A 49 1.75 -3.48 12.94
CA GLY A 49 2.85 -3.44 13.91
C GLY A 49 3.23 -2.03 14.39
N GLU A 50 2.41 -1.02 14.10
CA GLU A 50 2.62 0.36 14.54
C GLU A 50 2.08 0.61 15.96
N LEU A 51 1.21 -0.28 16.44
CA LEU A 51 0.59 -0.21 17.76
C LEU A 51 0.68 -1.57 18.45
N HIS A 52 1.05 -1.56 19.73
CA HIS A 52 1.06 -2.77 20.55
C HIS A 52 -0.30 -2.97 21.23
N HIS A 53 -0.67 -4.22 21.45
CA HIS A 53 -1.82 -4.57 22.29
C HIS A 53 -1.47 -4.43 23.77
N ASP A 54 -2.48 -4.17 24.60
CA ASP A 54 -2.31 -4.07 26.04
C ASP A 54 -2.51 -5.44 26.72
N ALA A 55 -3.37 -6.29 26.16
CA ALA A 55 -3.55 -7.68 26.57
C ALA A 55 -4.04 -8.56 25.41
N GLY A 56 -3.95 -9.87 25.58
CA GLY A 56 -4.29 -10.86 24.57
C GLY A 56 -3.12 -11.15 23.62
N GLU A 57 -3.44 -11.76 22.48
CA GLU A 57 -2.45 -12.15 21.47
C GLU A 57 -2.91 -11.73 20.07
N CYS A 58 -1.95 -11.30 19.25
CA CYS A 58 -2.16 -11.04 17.83
C CYS A 58 -1.05 -11.69 17.00
N GLU A 59 -1.42 -12.69 16.21
CA GLU A 59 -0.53 -13.47 15.37
C GLU A 59 -0.78 -13.14 13.90
N LEU A 60 0.28 -12.73 13.21
CA LEU A 60 0.30 -12.54 11.76
C LEU A 60 1.40 -13.43 11.16
N PRO A 61 1.16 -14.10 10.02
CA PRO A 61 2.21 -14.88 9.37
C PRO A 61 3.33 -13.97 8.88
N ALA A 62 4.59 -14.29 9.22
CA ALA A 62 5.76 -13.47 8.85
C ALA A 62 5.94 -13.27 7.33
N THR A 63 5.39 -14.17 6.51
CA THR A 63 5.45 -14.08 5.05
C THR A 63 4.39 -13.17 4.44
N TRP A 64 3.43 -12.68 5.23
CA TRP A 64 2.35 -11.86 4.72
C TRP A 64 2.76 -10.41 4.62
N ARG A 65 2.60 -9.84 3.43
CA ARG A 65 2.78 -8.41 3.19
C ARG A 65 1.46 -7.68 3.40
N ILE A 66 1.47 -6.70 4.30
CA ILE A 66 0.31 -5.87 4.60
C ILE A 66 0.39 -4.60 3.76
N ALA A 67 -0.65 -4.35 2.96
CA ALA A 67 -0.82 -3.11 2.21
C ALA A 67 -2.01 -2.33 2.79
N HIS A 68 -1.84 -1.02 2.95
CA HIS A 68 -2.85 -0.13 3.52
C HIS A 68 -2.90 1.18 2.72
N MET A 69 -4.11 1.67 2.45
CA MET A 69 -4.34 2.97 1.84
C MET A 69 -4.67 4.01 2.91
N ARG A 70 -3.95 5.14 2.92
CA ARG A 70 -4.26 6.25 3.85
C ARG A 70 -5.60 6.88 3.48
N GLN A 71 -6.34 7.33 4.50
CA GLN A 71 -7.65 7.96 4.32
C GLN A 71 -7.56 9.33 3.60
N GLU A 72 -6.41 9.99 3.67
CA GLU A 72 -6.11 11.23 2.96
C GLU A 72 -4.77 11.07 2.23
N ILE A 73 -4.76 11.44 0.95
CA ILE A 73 -3.57 11.46 0.10
C ILE A 73 -3.31 12.93 -0.21
N ASP A 74 -2.16 13.45 0.20
CA ASP A 74 -1.66 14.72 -0.32
C ASP A 74 -1.45 14.53 -1.81
N VAL A 75 -2.31 15.15 -2.62
CA VAL A 75 -2.34 15.02 -4.08
C VAL A 75 -1.12 15.74 -4.63
N PRO A 76 -0.06 15.05 -5.06
CA PRO A 76 1.13 15.74 -5.54
C PRO A 76 0.87 16.33 -6.93
N GLU A 77 1.56 17.43 -7.25
CA GLU A 77 1.67 18.02 -8.61
C GLU A 77 2.48 17.12 -9.57
N ARG A 78 2.36 15.79 -9.46
CA ARG A 78 3.04 14.79 -10.29
C ARG A 78 2.05 14.12 -11.22
N LYS A 79 2.52 13.60 -12.35
CA LYS A 79 1.68 12.83 -13.26
C LYS A 79 1.14 11.58 -12.59
N ALA A 80 -0.07 11.16 -12.95
CA ALA A 80 -0.67 9.94 -12.39
C ALA A 80 0.20 8.69 -12.64
N ILE A 81 0.81 8.58 -13.81
CA ILE A 81 1.72 7.48 -14.13
C ILE A 81 2.99 7.49 -13.27
N ASP A 82 3.61 8.66 -13.08
CA ASP A 82 4.79 8.80 -12.24
C ASP A 82 4.48 8.47 -10.78
N TYR A 83 3.29 8.85 -10.31
CA TYR A 83 2.83 8.54 -8.97
C TYR A 83 2.67 7.02 -8.74
N VAL A 84 2.18 6.28 -9.73
CA VAL A 84 2.11 4.81 -9.64
C VAL A 84 3.52 4.20 -9.66
N LEU A 85 4.41 4.68 -10.53
CA LEU A 85 5.80 4.22 -10.60
C LEU A 85 6.58 4.54 -9.32
N ASP A 86 6.27 5.65 -8.65
CA ASP A 86 6.85 6.01 -7.35
C ASP A 86 6.52 4.99 -6.25
N GLY A 87 5.43 4.22 -6.41
CA GLY A 87 5.10 3.11 -5.53
C GLY A 87 6.08 1.94 -5.62
N ASP A 88 6.86 1.83 -6.70
CA ASP A 88 7.93 0.86 -6.87
C ASP A 88 9.25 1.46 -6.37
N THR A 89 9.48 1.36 -5.05
CA THR A 89 10.67 1.94 -4.41
C THR A 89 11.97 1.31 -4.91
N GLN A 90 11.93 0.02 -5.27
CA GLN A 90 13.10 -0.68 -5.81
C GLN A 90 13.46 -0.13 -7.19
N LEU A 91 12.48 0.04 -8.07
CA LEU A 91 12.69 0.64 -9.39
C LEU A 91 13.28 2.05 -9.28
N ARG A 92 12.75 2.87 -8.36
CA ARG A 92 13.24 4.24 -8.14
C ARG A 92 14.68 4.28 -7.62
N ASP A 93 15.05 3.38 -6.71
CA ASP A 93 16.43 3.26 -6.21
C ASP A 93 17.41 2.94 -7.35
N ILE A 94 17.09 1.93 -8.17
CA ILE A 94 17.93 1.52 -9.30
C ILE A 94 18.07 2.68 -10.30
N GLN A 95 16.98 3.38 -10.62
CA GLN A 95 17.00 4.54 -11.53
C GLN A 95 17.88 5.68 -11.00
N GLN A 96 17.82 5.97 -9.70
CA GLN A 96 18.68 6.99 -9.08
C GLN A 96 20.15 6.61 -9.11
N ARG A 97 20.47 5.36 -8.77
CA ARG A 97 21.85 4.83 -8.85
C ARG A 97 22.38 4.85 -10.28
N LEU A 98 21.54 4.56 -11.27
CA LEU A 98 21.92 4.63 -12.68
C LEU A 98 22.31 6.04 -13.09
N ALA A 99 21.49 7.05 -12.75
CA ALA A 99 21.79 8.44 -13.06
C ALA A 99 23.13 8.92 -12.44
N ILE A 100 23.45 8.45 -11.23
CA ILE A 100 24.73 8.75 -10.58
C ILE A 100 25.89 8.07 -11.31
N ALA A 101 25.74 6.78 -11.66
CA ALA A 101 26.77 6.02 -12.38
C ALA A 101 27.02 6.59 -13.79
N GLU A 102 25.99 7.09 -14.47
CA GLU A 102 26.10 7.77 -15.76
C GLU A 102 26.92 9.05 -15.65
N GLN A 103 26.66 9.87 -14.63
CA GLN A 103 27.40 11.11 -14.36
C GLN A 103 28.87 10.84 -13.99
N GLN A 104 29.13 9.74 -13.30
CA GLN A 104 30.49 9.33 -12.93
C GLN A 104 31.22 8.57 -14.04
N HIS A 105 30.53 8.25 -15.14
CA HIS A 105 31.03 7.42 -16.23
C HIS A 105 31.56 6.05 -15.77
N ASP A 106 30.93 5.47 -14.73
CA ASP A 106 31.31 4.15 -14.20
C ASP A 106 30.67 3.03 -15.01
N GLY A 107 31.38 2.57 -16.06
CA GLY A 107 30.90 1.51 -16.95
C GLY A 107 30.62 0.17 -16.26
N ALA A 108 31.31 -0.15 -15.15
CA ALA A 108 31.12 -1.41 -14.45
C ALA A 108 29.80 -1.39 -13.66
N GLU A 109 29.54 -0.30 -12.93
CA GLU A 109 28.30 -0.12 -12.19
C GLU A 109 27.09 0.03 -13.14
N LEU A 110 27.25 0.73 -14.28
CA LEU A 110 26.21 0.81 -15.32
C LEU A 110 25.78 -0.56 -15.83
N GLY A 111 26.73 -1.44 -16.15
CA GLY A 111 26.43 -2.80 -16.59
C GLY A 111 25.67 -3.61 -15.55
N ARG A 112 26.05 -3.49 -14.27
CA ARG A 112 25.35 -4.15 -13.16
C ARG A 112 23.92 -3.62 -12.98
N LEU A 113 23.75 -2.31 -13.02
CA LEU A 113 22.44 -1.66 -12.85
C LEU A 113 21.48 -1.98 -14.00
N HIS A 114 21.96 -2.08 -15.23
CA HIS A 114 21.14 -2.53 -16.36
C HIS A 114 20.66 -3.99 -16.19
N ALA A 115 21.49 -4.88 -15.67
CA ALA A 115 21.06 -6.24 -15.34
C ALA A 115 20.04 -6.26 -14.18
N GLU A 116 20.21 -5.40 -13.17
CA GLU A 116 19.21 -5.22 -12.10
C GLU A 116 17.87 -4.72 -12.65
N LEU A 117 17.87 -3.74 -13.57
CA LEU A 117 16.66 -3.25 -14.24
C LEU A 117 15.93 -4.34 -15.01
N ASP A 118 16.66 -5.17 -15.75
CA ASP A 118 16.08 -6.30 -16.48
C ASP A 118 15.43 -7.30 -15.51
N SER A 119 16.14 -7.67 -14.44
CA SER A 119 15.61 -8.57 -13.42
C SER A 119 14.38 -8.04 -12.66
N ALA A 120 14.21 -6.71 -12.64
CA ALA A 120 13.08 -6.03 -12.01
C ALA A 120 11.91 -5.75 -12.99
N ASP A 121 11.97 -6.30 -14.22
CA ASP A 121 11.00 -6.02 -15.29
C ASP A 121 10.80 -4.51 -15.52
N ALA A 122 11.86 -3.72 -15.36
CA ALA A 122 11.79 -2.26 -15.37
C ALA A 122 11.32 -1.71 -16.72
N TYR A 123 11.71 -2.35 -17.83
CA TYR A 123 11.31 -1.95 -19.19
C TYR A 123 9.80 -2.07 -19.44
N THR A 124 9.10 -2.88 -18.64
CA THR A 124 7.63 -3.00 -18.71
C THR A 124 6.90 -2.16 -17.67
N ALA A 125 7.63 -1.46 -16.80
CA ALA A 125 7.04 -0.75 -15.66
C ALA A 125 6.01 0.30 -16.08
N ASP A 126 6.27 1.06 -17.16
CA ASP A 126 5.32 2.04 -17.71
C ASP A 126 4.01 1.38 -18.14
N ALA A 127 4.11 0.32 -18.96
CA ALA A 127 2.94 -0.43 -19.42
C ALA A 127 2.16 -1.07 -18.24
N ARG A 128 2.87 -1.54 -17.21
CA ARG A 128 2.26 -2.06 -15.98
C ARG A 128 1.52 -0.94 -15.22
N ALA A 129 2.13 0.23 -15.07
CA ALA A 129 1.51 1.39 -14.42
C ALA A 129 0.26 1.87 -15.17
N ARG A 130 0.33 2.02 -16.50
CA ARG A 130 -0.84 2.38 -17.35
C ARG A 130 -1.97 1.36 -17.22
N ARG A 131 -1.65 0.07 -17.21
CA ARG A 131 -2.66 -0.99 -17.02
C ARG A 131 -3.33 -0.90 -15.66
N MET A 132 -2.59 -0.55 -14.61
CA MET A 132 -3.17 -0.34 -13.28
C MET A 132 -4.10 0.87 -13.27
N LEU A 133 -3.66 2.00 -13.82
CA LEU A 133 -4.48 3.21 -13.94
C LEU A 133 -5.76 2.95 -14.76
N ALA A 134 -5.64 2.28 -15.90
CA ALA A 134 -6.81 1.89 -16.71
C ALA A 134 -7.78 1.01 -15.90
N GLY A 135 -7.26 0.08 -15.09
CA GLY A 135 -8.07 -0.76 -14.21
C GLY A 135 -8.81 -0.01 -13.10
N LEU A 136 -8.47 1.24 -12.84
CA LEU A 136 -9.14 2.13 -11.89
C LEU A 136 -10.07 3.14 -12.59
N GLY A 137 -10.17 3.08 -13.92
CA GLY A 137 -11.02 3.99 -14.70
C GLY A 137 -10.30 5.19 -15.30
N PHE A 138 -8.96 5.29 -15.23
CA PHE A 138 -8.24 6.38 -15.89
C PHE A 138 -8.27 6.24 -17.41
N LEU A 139 -8.62 7.33 -18.08
CA LEU A 139 -8.44 7.48 -19.53
C LEU A 139 -6.96 7.77 -19.83
N GLU A 140 -6.50 7.39 -21.02
CA GLU A 140 -5.10 7.55 -21.44
C GLU A 140 -4.63 9.01 -21.33
N GLU A 141 -5.47 9.96 -21.74
CA GLU A 141 -5.21 11.40 -21.63
C GLU A 141 -5.04 11.88 -20.18
N GLN A 142 -5.64 11.18 -19.20
CA GLN A 142 -5.56 11.53 -17.79
C GLN A 142 -4.29 10.99 -17.12
N MET A 143 -3.65 9.96 -17.70
CA MET A 143 -2.47 9.31 -17.11
C MET A 143 -1.24 10.22 -17.11
N ASP A 144 -1.12 11.06 -18.14
CA ASP A 144 -0.02 12.00 -18.33
C ASP A 144 -0.27 13.38 -17.71
N ASN A 145 -1.46 13.58 -17.13
CA ASN A 145 -1.83 14.80 -16.39
C ASN A 145 -1.45 14.69 -14.92
N PRO A 146 -1.21 15.84 -14.23
CA PRO A 146 -1.04 15.85 -12.80
C PRO A 146 -2.22 15.17 -12.11
N VAL A 147 -1.92 14.45 -11.03
CA VAL A 147 -2.92 13.88 -10.12
C VAL A 147 -3.79 15.06 -9.67
N ARG A 148 -4.99 15.22 -10.24
CA ARG A 148 -5.97 16.21 -9.78
C ARG A 148 -6.98 15.50 -8.90
N GLN A 149 -7.59 16.24 -7.97
CA GLN A 149 -8.52 15.81 -6.93
C GLN A 149 -9.61 14.78 -7.31
N ARG A 150 -9.88 14.53 -8.60
CA ARG A 150 -10.68 13.38 -9.07
C ARG A 150 -10.12 12.02 -8.66
N LEU A 151 -8.80 11.89 -8.48
CA LEU A 151 -8.16 10.69 -7.90
C LEU A 151 -8.61 10.43 -6.47
N ALA A 152 -8.93 11.45 -5.66
CA ALA A 152 -9.34 11.23 -4.27
C ALA A 152 -10.74 10.60 -4.16
N ASP A 153 -11.61 10.81 -5.14
CA ASP A 153 -12.97 10.26 -5.12
C ASP A 153 -13.06 8.87 -5.75
N GLU A 154 -12.26 8.56 -6.78
CA GLU A 154 -12.23 7.24 -7.44
C GLU A 154 -11.25 6.25 -6.76
N LEU A 155 -10.13 6.72 -6.18
CA LEU A 155 -9.22 5.86 -5.39
C LEU A 155 -9.82 5.39 -4.06
N ARG A 156 -10.94 5.96 -3.61
CA ARG A 156 -11.71 5.39 -2.49
C ARG A 156 -12.20 3.97 -2.78
N HIS A 157 -12.26 3.56 -4.05
CA HIS A 157 -12.91 2.32 -4.44
C HIS A 157 -11.98 1.12 -4.69
N ASP A 158 -10.70 1.25 -5.05
CA ASP A 158 -9.87 0.04 -5.25
C ASP A 158 -8.32 0.20 -5.23
N ALA A 159 -7.70 -0.56 -4.31
CA ALA A 159 -6.49 -1.39 -4.44
C ALA A 159 -5.32 -1.00 -5.39
N LEU A 160 -4.66 0.16 -5.20
CA LEU A 160 -3.47 0.50 -6.00
C LEU A 160 -2.10 -0.04 -5.54
N SER A 161 -1.91 -0.36 -4.26
CA SER A 161 -0.55 -0.63 -3.76
C SER A 161 -0.06 -2.08 -3.97
N SER A 162 -0.94 -3.02 -4.30
CA SER A 162 -0.65 -4.46 -4.20
C SER A 162 -0.32 -5.17 -5.53
N ARG A 163 -0.46 -4.50 -6.68
CA ARG A 163 -0.27 -5.12 -8.02
C ARG A 163 1.13 -4.96 -8.61
N LEU A 164 1.98 -4.08 -8.07
CA LEU A 164 3.37 -3.92 -8.54
C LEU A 164 4.31 -4.99 -7.99
N SER A 165 3.95 -5.67 -6.90
CA SER A 165 4.75 -6.76 -6.34
C SER A 165 3.92 -8.04 -6.30
N ASN A 166 4.44 -9.07 -6.95
CA ASN A 166 3.85 -10.39 -7.22
C ASN A 166 3.50 -11.23 -5.95
N ASN A 167 3.23 -10.64 -4.77
CA ASN A 167 3.08 -11.42 -3.55
C ASN A 167 2.16 -10.86 -2.45
N SER A 168 1.17 -10.02 -2.77
CA SER A 168 0.28 -9.42 -1.76
C SER A 168 -0.86 -10.37 -1.35
N LYS A 169 -0.89 -10.84 -0.09
CA LYS A 169 -1.88 -11.82 0.42
C LYS A 169 -2.95 -11.29 1.39
N ALA A 170 -3.02 -9.99 1.68
CA ALA A 170 -4.17 -9.41 2.40
C ALA A 170 -4.34 -7.91 2.10
N PHE A 171 -5.58 -7.48 1.89
CA PHE A 171 -5.96 -6.07 1.69
C PHE A 171 -6.93 -5.65 2.79
N PHE A 172 -6.67 -4.49 3.38
CA PHE A 172 -7.49 -3.91 4.43
C PHE A 172 -7.90 -2.50 4.02
N GLY A 173 -9.19 -2.34 3.66
CA GLY A 173 -9.80 -1.05 3.37
C GLY A 173 -10.80 -0.69 4.46
N ALA A 174 -10.66 0.49 5.08
CA ALA A 174 -11.67 1.06 5.95
C ALA A 174 -12.59 1.96 5.10
N SER A 175 -13.79 1.49 4.78
CA SER A 175 -14.81 2.32 4.13
C SER A 175 -15.37 3.31 5.17
N GLY A 176 -15.09 4.59 5.00
CA GLY A 176 -15.79 5.67 5.70
C GLY A 176 -17.19 5.83 5.13
N SER A 177 -18.21 5.70 5.97
CA SER A 177 -19.61 5.91 5.59
C SER A 177 -19.88 7.38 5.31
N TYR A 178 -20.51 7.64 4.16
CA TYR A 178 -21.15 8.91 3.83
C TYR A 178 -22.40 9.10 4.72
N LEU A 179 -22.45 10.20 5.47
CA LEU A 179 -23.64 10.95 5.82
C LEU A 179 -23.34 12.43 5.58
#